data_AF-A0A357M0B4-F1
#
_entry.id   AF-A0A357M0B4-F1
#
_cell.length_a   1.000
_cell.length_b   1.000
_cell.length_c   1.000
_cell.angle_alpha   90.00
_cell.angle_beta   90.00
_cell.angle_gamma   90.00
#
_symmetry.space_group_name_H-M   'P 1'
#
loop_
_entity.id
_entity.type
_entity.pdbx_description
1 polymer ?
#
loop_
_entity_poly.entity_id
_entity_poly.type
_entity_poly.pdbx_seq_one_letter_code
_entity_poly.pdbx_strand_id
1 'polypeptide(L)'
;MKLHRVKGTYLLLIAAGLGLLVILDIVSGQGQQALMTLACAVVLVVYALLMPLRGRRPPGVWPLLTALPLTAGAGFYGAISADLSVIWSFLFCGLAVFLLSFRQACLLIPLYSLVWLIAVLGNFPAMAAAPVIFTYSICAVLALSYAWVNETNLRNLSAVANTDPVTMVYNQYQFTLDLGREMTRAERLMDELYLVGVRPPQIWNDLGADDYERRLNYLAGQLRSCLKKTDTCYRLDSDDFVLLTPHSSAEETDVFMTKVSEVLAHSEYSELQRLKMCRTSHVPGEEVDAMVQKIGESLNAV
;
A
#
# COMPACT_ATOMS: atom_id res chain seq x y z
N MET A 1 -2.82 -10.39 7.13
CA MET A 1 -2.82 -11.85 6.89
C MET A 1 -3.58 -12.28 5.64
N LYS A 2 -4.72 -11.65 5.29
CA LYS A 2 -5.57 -12.06 4.16
C LYS A 2 -4.93 -11.93 2.76
N LEU A 3 -4.17 -10.86 2.49
CA LEU A 3 -3.62 -10.59 1.15
C LEU A 3 -2.55 -11.59 0.68
N HIS A 4 -1.64 -12.03 1.56
CA HIS A 4 -0.62 -13.04 1.21
C HIS A 4 -1.22 -14.43 0.96
N ARG A 5 -2.29 -14.79 1.69
CA ARG A 5 -3.04 -16.03 1.43
C ARG A 5 -3.71 -16.01 0.07
N VAL A 6 -4.32 -14.88 -0.31
CA VAL A 6 -4.95 -14.70 -1.63
C VAL A 6 -3.92 -14.81 -2.76
N LYS A 7 -2.74 -14.18 -2.60
CA LYS A 7 -1.65 -14.32 -3.59
C LYS A 7 -1.15 -15.77 -3.71
N GLY A 8 -1.02 -16.48 -2.58
CA GLY A 8 -0.66 -17.89 -2.58
C GLY A 8 -1.68 -18.77 -3.30
N THR A 9 -2.99 -18.53 -3.10
CA THR A 9 -4.03 -19.29 -3.79
C THR A 9 -4.04 -19.05 -5.30
N TYR A 10 -3.77 -17.83 -5.76
CA TYR A 10 -3.64 -17.55 -7.20
C TYR A 10 -2.45 -18.28 -7.83
N LEU A 11 -1.31 -18.35 -7.15
CA LEU A 11 -0.14 -19.11 -7.62
C LEU A 11 -0.43 -20.60 -7.72
N LEU A 12 -1.17 -21.17 -6.75
CA LEU A 12 -1.60 -22.57 -6.80
C LEU A 12 -2.57 -22.84 -7.95
N LEU A 13 -3.49 -21.93 -8.24
CA LEU A 13 -4.39 -22.04 -9.39
C LEU A 13 -3.63 -21.99 -10.72
N ILE A 14 -2.64 -21.09 -10.85
CA ILE A 14 -1.77 -21.02 -12.04
C ILE A 14 -0.97 -22.32 -12.17
N ALA A 15 -0.40 -22.82 -11.07
CA ALA A 15 0.35 -24.07 -11.08
C ALA A 15 -0.53 -25.29 -11.44
N ALA A 16 -1.79 -25.33 -10.98
CA ALA A 16 -2.74 -26.37 -11.36
C ALA A 16 -3.07 -26.32 -12.86
N GLY A 17 -3.26 -25.12 -13.42
CA GLY A 17 -3.43 -24.93 -14.87
C GLY A 17 -2.21 -25.39 -15.67
N LEU A 18 -1.00 -25.10 -15.19
CA LEU A 18 0.23 -25.60 -15.79
C LEU A 18 0.38 -27.12 -15.67
N GLY A 19 -0.06 -27.72 -14.58
CA GLY A 19 -0.07 -29.17 -14.41
C GLY A 19 -0.92 -29.88 -15.47
N LEU A 20 -2.05 -29.28 -15.87
CA LEU A 20 -2.86 -29.78 -16.99
C LEU A 20 -2.10 -29.70 -18.32
N LEU A 21 -1.36 -28.61 -18.57
CA LEU A 21 -0.52 -28.46 -19.75
C LEU A 21 0.61 -29.52 -19.80
N VAL A 22 1.24 -29.84 -18.66
CA VAL A 22 2.25 -30.93 -18.61
C VAL A 22 1.66 -32.25 -19.09
N ILE A 23 0.44 -32.59 -18.66
CA ILE A 23 -0.23 -33.83 -19.06
C ILE A 23 -0.50 -33.83 -20.57
N LEU A 24 -0.95 -32.70 -21.12
CA LEU A 24 -1.18 -32.55 -22.55
C LEU A 24 0.12 -32.65 -23.37
N ASP A 25 1.22 -32.06 -22.88
CA ASP A 25 2.54 -32.09 -23.52
C ASP A 25 3.15 -33.51 -23.53
N ILE A 26 2.91 -34.29 -22.46
CA ILE A 26 3.33 -35.70 -22.39
C ILE A 26 2.52 -36.55 -23.38
N VAL A 27 1.20 -36.32 -23.46
CA VAL A 27 0.31 -37.04 -24.38
C VAL A 27 0.61 -36.69 -25.84
N SER A 28 1.03 -35.46 -26.13
CA SER A 28 1.42 -35.03 -27.48
C SER A 28 2.82 -35.50 -27.91
N GLY A 29 3.56 -36.17 -27.02
CA GLY A 29 4.91 -36.69 -27.31
C GLY A 29 6.01 -35.64 -27.30
N GLN A 30 5.74 -34.42 -26.83
CA GLN A 30 6.69 -33.31 -26.80
C GLN A 30 7.46 -33.24 -25.47
N GLY A 31 8.33 -34.24 -25.25
CA GLY A 31 9.02 -34.42 -23.96
C GLY A 31 9.87 -33.22 -23.50
N GLN A 32 10.47 -32.46 -24.42
CA GLN A 32 11.24 -31.26 -24.07
C GLN A 32 10.34 -30.13 -23.54
N GLN A 33 9.15 -29.95 -24.12
CA GLN A 33 8.19 -28.93 -23.69
C GLN A 33 7.59 -29.30 -22.33
N ALA A 34 7.19 -30.56 -22.16
CA ALA A 34 6.68 -31.09 -20.90
C ALA A 34 7.66 -30.88 -19.72
N LEU A 35 8.96 -31.07 -19.95
CA LEU A 35 9.99 -30.85 -18.92
C LEU A 35 10.06 -29.37 -18.50
N MET A 36 9.98 -28.46 -19.46
CA MET A 36 10.02 -27.02 -19.21
C MET A 36 8.75 -26.55 -18.48
N THR A 37 7.58 -27.05 -18.89
CA THR A 37 6.29 -26.83 -18.23
C THR A 37 6.33 -27.30 -16.78
N LEU A 38 6.88 -28.50 -16.54
CA LEU A 38 7.02 -29.09 -15.22
C LEU A 38 7.96 -28.27 -14.32
N ALA A 39 9.10 -27.82 -14.84
CA ALA A 39 10.02 -26.97 -14.09
C ALA A 39 9.36 -25.67 -13.62
N CYS A 40 8.62 -25.00 -14.50
CA CYS A 40 7.84 -23.80 -14.17
C CYS A 40 6.76 -24.07 -13.11
N ALA A 41 6.02 -25.17 -13.26
CA ALA A 41 4.97 -25.56 -12.30
C ALA A 41 5.56 -25.81 -10.90
N VAL A 42 6.68 -26.55 -10.83
CA VAL A 42 7.37 -26.84 -9.56
C VAL A 42 7.85 -25.55 -8.89
N VAL A 43 8.47 -24.64 -9.63
CA VAL A 43 8.92 -23.35 -9.09
C VAL A 43 7.75 -22.52 -8.53
N LEU A 44 6.61 -22.51 -9.22
CA LEU A 44 5.42 -21.78 -8.77
C LEU A 44 4.78 -22.42 -7.53
N VAL A 45 4.73 -23.76 -7.45
CA VAL A 45 4.24 -24.49 -6.26
C VAL A 45 5.13 -24.23 -5.05
N VAL A 46 6.46 -24.35 -5.22
CA VAL A 46 7.42 -24.06 -4.16
C VAL A 46 7.25 -22.62 -3.68
N TYR A 47 7.08 -21.66 -4.61
CA TYR A 47 6.85 -20.27 -4.23
C TYR A 47 5.53 -20.07 -3.50
N ALA A 48 4.45 -20.71 -3.94
CA ALA A 48 3.15 -20.65 -3.28
C ALA A 48 3.19 -21.22 -1.85
N LEU A 49 3.95 -22.29 -1.61
CA LEU A 49 4.12 -22.91 -0.29
C LEU A 49 5.03 -22.09 0.64
N LEU A 50 6.00 -21.34 0.10
CA LEU A 50 6.88 -20.47 0.88
C LEU A 50 6.25 -19.11 1.24
N MET A 51 5.22 -18.68 0.51
CA MET A 51 4.57 -17.38 0.71
C MET A 51 3.88 -17.19 2.08
N PRO A 52 3.15 -18.18 2.65
CA PRO A 52 2.53 -18.09 3.97
C PRO A 52 3.56 -18.00 5.11
N LEU A 53 4.75 -18.58 4.91
CA LEU A 53 5.82 -18.64 5.89
C LEU A 53 6.60 -17.32 6.02
N ARG A 54 6.44 -16.39 5.06
CA ARG A 54 7.26 -15.16 4.95
C ARG A 54 6.72 -13.92 5.65
N GLY A 55 5.54 -13.98 6.29
CA GLY A 55 4.99 -12.85 7.05
C GLY A 55 4.86 -11.56 6.23
N ARG A 56 5.26 -10.41 6.78
CA ARG A 56 5.21 -9.06 6.14
C ARG A 56 6.43 -8.72 5.27
N ARG A 57 7.39 -9.63 5.08
CA ARG A 57 8.60 -9.31 4.32
C ARG A 57 8.27 -9.13 2.82
N PRO A 58 8.87 -8.13 2.14
CA PRO A 58 8.65 -7.95 0.70
C PRO A 58 9.01 -9.22 -0.06
N PRO A 59 8.40 -9.46 -1.23
CA PRO A 59 8.81 -10.58 -2.08
C PRO A 59 10.32 -10.45 -2.33
N GLY A 60 11.09 -11.39 -1.80
CA GLY A 60 12.55 -11.40 -1.97
C GLY A 60 12.91 -11.51 -3.46
N VAL A 61 14.17 -11.25 -3.81
CA VAL A 61 14.65 -11.33 -5.22
C VAL A 61 14.58 -12.74 -5.83
N TRP A 62 14.43 -13.79 -5.03
CA TRP A 62 14.44 -15.18 -5.47
C TRP A 62 13.38 -15.56 -6.52
N PRO A 63 12.08 -15.24 -6.37
CA PRO A 63 11.05 -15.57 -7.34
C PRO A 63 11.23 -14.77 -8.64
N LEU A 64 11.80 -13.57 -8.55
CA LEU A 64 12.19 -12.75 -9.69
C LEU A 64 13.29 -13.42 -10.51
N LEU A 65 14.28 -13.98 -9.83
CA LEU A 65 15.45 -14.61 -10.46
C LEU A 65 15.16 -16.00 -11.02
N THR A 66 14.10 -16.68 -10.57
CA THR A 66 13.77 -18.03 -11.03
C THR A 66 12.57 -18.07 -11.98
N ALA A 67 11.41 -17.55 -11.59
CA ALA A 67 10.17 -17.78 -12.34
C ALA A 67 10.10 -16.99 -13.65
N LEU A 68 10.51 -15.71 -13.63
CA LEU A 68 10.43 -14.84 -14.81
C LEU A 68 11.41 -15.23 -15.93
N PRO A 69 12.68 -15.54 -15.66
CA PRO A 69 13.61 -15.98 -16.69
C PRO A 69 13.20 -17.33 -17.30
N LEU A 70 12.65 -18.23 -16.48
CA LEU A 70 12.14 -19.52 -16.95
C LEU A 70 10.99 -19.35 -17.95
N THR A 71 9.98 -18.54 -17.63
CA THR A 71 8.85 -18.33 -18.54
C THR A 71 9.21 -17.47 -19.74
N ALA A 72 10.11 -16.49 -19.58
CA ALA A 72 10.65 -15.71 -20.70
C ALA A 72 11.47 -16.58 -21.67
N GLY A 73 12.34 -17.43 -21.14
CA GLY A 73 13.14 -18.37 -21.93
C GLY A 73 12.27 -19.37 -22.68
N ALA A 74 11.22 -19.88 -22.03
CA ALA A 74 10.25 -20.77 -22.65
C ALA A 74 9.51 -20.11 -23.82
N GLY A 75 9.02 -18.88 -23.63
CA GLY A 75 8.34 -18.12 -24.68
C GLY A 75 9.26 -17.74 -25.84
N PHE A 76 10.52 -17.43 -25.53
CA PHE A 76 11.54 -17.12 -26.54
C PHE A 76 11.97 -18.36 -27.33
N TYR A 77 12.11 -19.51 -26.66
CA TYR A 77 12.38 -20.79 -27.32
C TYR A 77 11.25 -21.14 -28.30
N GLY A 78 9.99 -21.03 -27.86
CA GLY A 78 8.85 -21.22 -28.76
C GLY A 78 8.83 -20.24 -29.94
N ALA A 79 9.27 -19.00 -29.72
CA ALA A 79 9.37 -18.01 -30.78
C ALA A 79 10.43 -18.38 -31.84
N ILE A 80 11.53 -19.02 -31.44
CA ILE A 80 12.59 -19.47 -32.34
C ILE A 80 12.21 -20.77 -33.04
N SER A 81 11.67 -21.76 -32.30
CA SER A 81 11.35 -23.07 -32.85
C SER A 81 10.07 -23.10 -33.69
N ALA A 82 9.35 -21.97 -33.76
CA ALA A 82 8.07 -21.83 -34.43
C ALA A 82 6.98 -22.79 -33.90
N ASP A 83 7.04 -23.12 -32.61
CA ASP A 83 6.17 -24.10 -31.96
C ASP A 83 5.07 -23.48 -31.09
N LEU A 84 4.12 -24.31 -30.66
CA LEU A 84 3.06 -23.98 -29.68
C LEU A 84 3.61 -23.46 -28.34
N SER A 85 4.90 -23.67 -28.06
CA SER A 85 5.59 -23.09 -26.90
C SER A 85 5.57 -21.55 -26.86
N VAL A 86 5.14 -20.86 -27.92
CA VAL A 86 4.90 -19.40 -27.85
C VAL A 86 3.84 -19.01 -26.81
N ILE A 87 2.94 -19.92 -26.43
CA ILE A 87 1.92 -19.69 -25.39
C ILE A 87 2.55 -19.27 -24.04
N TRP A 88 3.80 -19.67 -23.77
CA TRP A 88 4.56 -19.27 -22.58
C TRP A 88 4.80 -17.77 -22.48
N SER A 89 4.86 -17.06 -23.60
CA SER A 89 4.97 -15.60 -23.61
C SER A 89 3.74 -14.90 -23.01
N PHE A 90 2.56 -15.53 -23.05
CA PHE A 90 1.36 -14.98 -22.41
C PHE A 90 1.43 -15.08 -20.89
N LEU A 91 1.92 -16.23 -20.38
CA LEU A 91 2.12 -16.46 -18.95
C LEU A 91 3.15 -15.50 -18.36
N PHE A 92 4.18 -15.16 -19.13
CA PHE A 92 5.18 -14.18 -18.74
C PHE A 92 4.55 -12.81 -18.41
N CYS A 93 3.64 -12.30 -19.24
CA CYS A 93 2.97 -11.02 -19.01
C CYS A 93 2.18 -11.01 -17.68
N GLY A 94 1.41 -12.07 -17.42
CA GLY A 94 0.64 -12.20 -16.18
C GLY A 94 1.53 -12.33 -14.95
N LEU A 95 2.57 -13.17 -15.03
CA LEU A 95 3.52 -13.36 -13.93
C LEU A 95 4.35 -12.11 -13.65
N ALA A 96 4.77 -11.38 -14.69
CA ALA A 96 5.51 -10.12 -14.55
C ALA A 96 4.73 -9.12 -13.70
N VAL A 97 3.45 -8.88 -14.01
CA VAL A 97 2.62 -7.95 -13.23
C VAL A 97 2.35 -8.44 -11.81
N PHE A 98 2.23 -9.76 -11.61
CA PHE A 98 1.95 -10.32 -10.29
C PHE A 98 3.15 -10.30 -9.33
N LEU A 99 4.35 -10.53 -9.87
CA LEU A 99 5.60 -10.63 -9.12
C LEU A 99 6.33 -9.30 -8.98
N LEU A 100 6.21 -8.39 -9.96
CA LEU A 100 6.93 -7.12 -9.98
C LEU A 100 6.12 -5.96 -9.40
N SER A 101 6.84 -4.93 -8.97
CA SER A 101 6.24 -3.62 -8.73
C SER A 101 5.82 -2.95 -10.05
N PHE A 102 4.81 -2.06 -10.00
CA PHE A 102 4.26 -1.38 -11.19
C PHE A 102 5.34 -0.76 -12.09
N ARG A 103 6.33 -0.07 -11.49
CA ARG A 103 7.43 0.57 -12.23
C ARG A 103 8.28 -0.44 -13.01
N GLN A 104 8.60 -1.57 -12.39
CA GLN A 104 9.42 -2.60 -13.02
C GLN A 104 8.63 -3.36 -14.10
N ALA A 105 7.35 -3.66 -13.85
CA ALA A 105 6.49 -4.31 -14.84
C ALA A 105 6.31 -3.45 -16.11
N CYS A 106 6.07 -2.14 -15.96
CA CYS A 106 5.94 -1.22 -17.09
C CYS A 106 7.21 -1.08 -17.93
N LEU A 107 8.40 -1.37 -17.39
CA LEU A 107 9.65 -1.34 -18.16
C LEU A 107 9.97 -2.71 -18.78
N LEU A 108 9.75 -3.78 -18.03
CA LEU A 108 10.20 -5.12 -18.37
C LEU A 108 9.30 -5.79 -19.42
N ILE A 109 7.97 -5.58 -19.37
CA ILE A 109 7.01 -6.12 -20.35
C ILE A 109 7.27 -5.58 -21.77
N PRO A 110 7.40 -4.26 -22.01
CA PRO A 110 7.68 -3.75 -23.35
C PRO A 110 9.08 -4.13 -23.86
N LEU A 111 10.08 -4.21 -22.97
CA LEU A 111 11.41 -4.66 -23.35
C LEU A 111 11.39 -6.11 -23.85
N TYR A 112 10.72 -7.00 -23.11
CA TYR A 112 10.52 -8.38 -23.54
C TYR A 112 9.70 -8.47 -24.83
N SER A 113 8.63 -7.66 -24.96
CA SER A 113 7.77 -7.70 -26.15
C SER A 113 8.52 -7.32 -27.42
N LEU A 114 9.47 -6.37 -27.35
CA LEU A 114 10.29 -5.98 -28.50
C LEU A 114 11.18 -7.14 -28.97
N VAL A 115 11.89 -7.79 -28.04
CA VAL A 115 12.76 -8.92 -28.36
C VAL A 115 11.95 -10.11 -28.89
N TRP A 116 10.82 -10.41 -28.25
CA TRP A 116 9.92 -11.48 -28.67
C TRP A 116 9.29 -11.21 -30.05
N LEU A 117 8.89 -9.96 -30.34
CA LEU A 117 8.31 -9.59 -31.64
C LEU A 117 9.31 -9.82 -32.79
N ILE A 118 10.59 -9.47 -32.58
CA ILE A 118 11.65 -9.72 -33.56
C ILE A 118 11.80 -11.22 -33.81
N ALA A 119 11.80 -12.04 -32.75
CA ALA A 119 11.90 -13.49 -32.86
C ALA A 119 10.70 -14.11 -33.61
N VAL A 120 9.48 -13.65 -33.34
CA VAL A 120 8.28 -14.17 -34.02
C VAL A 120 8.28 -13.79 -35.50
N LEU A 121 8.57 -12.52 -35.84
CA LEU A 121 8.59 -12.08 -37.25
C LEU A 121 9.72 -12.75 -38.07
N GLY A 122 10.81 -13.14 -37.43
CA GLY A 122 11.94 -13.81 -38.09
C GLY A 122 11.71 -15.29 -38.38
N ASN A 123 10.94 -15.99 -37.53
CA ASN A 123 10.83 -17.46 -37.59
C ASN A 123 9.43 -17.97 -37.99
N PHE A 124 8.36 -17.19 -37.75
CA PHE A 124 7.01 -17.63 -38.08
C PHE A 124 6.62 -17.27 -39.52
N PRO A 125 5.87 -18.15 -40.22
CA PRO A 125 5.24 -17.77 -41.47
C PRO A 125 4.20 -16.67 -41.24
N ALA A 126 4.10 -15.72 -42.17
CA ALA A 126 3.28 -14.51 -42.01
C ALA A 126 1.80 -14.79 -41.65
N MET A 127 1.25 -15.90 -42.14
CA MET A 127 -0.14 -16.31 -41.85
C MET A 127 -0.35 -16.74 -40.39
N ALA A 128 0.66 -17.30 -39.73
CA ALA A 128 0.59 -17.74 -38.34
C ALA A 128 1.09 -16.66 -37.36
N ALA A 129 1.98 -15.77 -37.79
CA ALA A 129 2.52 -14.70 -36.94
C ALA A 129 1.44 -13.68 -36.52
N ALA A 130 0.54 -13.30 -37.43
CA ALA A 130 -0.49 -12.30 -37.17
C ALA A 130 -1.41 -12.63 -35.97
N PRO A 131 -2.05 -13.82 -35.86
CA PRO A 131 -2.90 -14.13 -34.71
C PRO A 131 -2.10 -14.25 -33.40
N VAL A 132 -0.85 -14.72 -33.45
CA VAL A 132 0.04 -14.82 -32.29
C VAL A 132 0.40 -13.44 -31.74
N ILE A 133 0.76 -12.50 -32.61
CA ILE A 133 1.06 -11.11 -32.22
C ILE A 133 -0.21 -10.41 -31.68
N PHE A 134 -1.36 -10.63 -32.31
CA PHE A 134 -2.62 -10.04 -31.89
C PHE A 134 -3.05 -10.52 -30.49
N THR A 135 -3.03 -11.83 -30.26
CA THR A 135 -3.37 -12.43 -28.96
C THR A 135 -2.37 -12.02 -27.87
N TYR A 136 -1.07 -11.97 -28.18
CA TYR A 136 -0.06 -11.44 -27.27
C TYR A 136 -0.33 -10.00 -26.88
N SER A 137 -0.63 -9.14 -27.86
CA SER A 137 -0.86 -7.71 -27.64
C SER A 137 -2.08 -7.48 -26.73
N ILE A 138 -3.17 -8.22 -26.92
CA ILE A 138 -4.33 -8.18 -26.02
C ILE A 138 -3.93 -8.57 -24.60
N CYS A 139 -3.18 -9.66 -24.44
CA CYS A 139 -2.73 -10.11 -23.13
C CYS A 139 -1.83 -9.09 -22.43
N ALA A 140 -0.90 -8.47 -23.16
CA ALA A 140 0.00 -7.45 -22.65
C ALA A 140 -0.77 -6.18 -22.22
N VAL A 141 -1.73 -5.73 -23.04
CA VAL A 141 -2.59 -4.58 -22.70
C VAL A 141 -3.41 -4.88 -21.45
N LEU A 142 -4.08 -6.02 -21.37
CA LEU A 142 -4.86 -6.42 -20.20
C LEU A 142 -4.00 -6.52 -18.94
N ALA A 143 -2.79 -7.08 -19.05
CA ALA A 143 -1.86 -7.17 -17.93
C ALA A 143 -1.45 -5.78 -17.43
N LEU A 144 -1.10 -4.85 -18.33
CA LEU A 144 -0.74 -3.47 -17.98
C LEU A 144 -1.93 -2.70 -17.40
N SER A 145 -3.13 -2.86 -17.97
CA SER A 145 -4.35 -2.27 -17.43
C SER A 145 -4.64 -2.77 -16.01
N TYR A 146 -4.49 -4.07 -15.76
CA TYR A 146 -4.61 -4.63 -14.41
C TYR A 146 -3.56 -4.05 -13.46
N ALA A 147 -2.31 -3.93 -13.90
CA ALA A 147 -1.24 -3.33 -13.10
C ALA A 147 -1.58 -1.89 -12.68
N TRP A 148 -2.12 -1.10 -13.62
CA TRP A 148 -2.52 0.28 -13.39
C TRP A 148 -3.69 0.40 -12.42
N VAL A 149 -4.75 -0.41 -12.60
CA VAL A 149 -5.90 -0.45 -11.70
C VAL A 149 -5.49 -0.88 -10.29
N ASN A 150 -4.64 -1.90 -10.17
CA ASN A 150 -4.16 -2.38 -8.88
C ASN A 150 -3.34 -1.31 -8.14
N GLU A 151 -2.47 -0.59 -8.84
CA GLU A 151 -1.70 0.53 -8.28
C GLU A 151 -2.62 1.66 -7.81
N THR A 152 -3.64 2.03 -8.61
CA THR A 152 -4.62 3.04 -8.22
C THR A 152 -5.39 2.62 -6.97
N ASN A 153 -5.82 1.36 -6.91
CA ASN A 153 -6.55 0.83 -5.76
C ASN A 153 -5.66 0.81 -4.51
N LEU A 154 -4.39 0.44 -4.64
CA LEU A 154 -3.42 0.50 -3.54
C LEU A 154 -3.21 1.93 -3.04
N ARG A 155 -3.15 2.92 -3.96
CA ARG A 155 -3.04 4.34 -3.59
C ARG A 155 -4.28 4.86 -2.89
N ASN A 156 -5.46 4.52 -3.40
CA ASN A 156 -6.73 4.91 -2.79
C ASN A 156 -6.90 4.27 -1.42
N LEU A 157 -6.52 2.99 -1.27
CA LEU A 157 -6.44 2.33 0.02
C LEU A 157 -5.45 3.02 0.95
N SER A 158 -4.31 3.51 0.45
CA SER A 158 -3.35 4.25 1.29
C SER A 158 -3.89 5.61 1.74
N ALA A 159 -4.65 6.31 0.90
CA ALA A 159 -5.29 7.57 1.28
C ALA A 159 -6.36 7.35 2.36
N VAL A 160 -7.20 6.32 2.18
CA VAL A 160 -8.17 5.87 3.20
C VAL A 160 -7.47 5.29 4.43
N ALA A 161 -6.27 4.72 4.27
CA ALA A 161 -5.48 4.19 5.38
C ALA A 161 -4.67 5.26 6.14
N ASN A 162 -4.68 6.52 5.71
CA ASN A 162 -4.01 7.62 6.40
C ASN A 162 -4.99 8.53 7.15
N THR A 163 -6.29 8.39 6.90
CA THR A 163 -7.36 9.15 7.56
C THR A 163 -8.27 8.21 8.34
N ASP A 164 -8.75 8.65 9.48
CA ASP A 164 -9.74 7.92 10.26
C ASP A 164 -11.11 7.93 9.53
N PRO A 165 -11.74 6.76 9.30
CA PRO A 165 -12.98 6.67 8.53
C PRO A 165 -14.18 7.38 9.17
N VAL A 166 -14.17 7.60 10.49
CA VAL A 166 -15.27 8.21 11.24
C VAL A 166 -15.15 9.73 11.24
N THR A 167 -13.97 10.25 11.57
CA THR A 167 -13.72 11.68 11.81
C THR A 167 -13.12 12.39 10.60
N MET A 168 -12.61 11.64 9.60
CA MET A 168 -11.92 12.16 8.41
C MET A 168 -10.69 13.02 8.71
N VAL A 169 -10.20 13.04 9.96
CA VAL A 169 -8.88 13.59 10.30
C VAL A 169 -7.80 12.54 10.04
N TYR A 170 -6.53 12.94 10.06
CA TYR A 170 -5.43 12.00 9.85
C TYR A 170 -5.33 11.01 11.01
N ASN A 171 -4.83 9.81 10.76
CA ASN A 171 -4.67 8.79 11.79
C ASN A 171 -3.28 8.81 12.43
N GLN A 172 -3.08 7.97 13.45
CA GLN A 172 -1.80 7.85 14.16
C GLN A 172 -0.61 7.50 13.25
N TYR A 173 -0.84 6.70 12.20
CA TYR A 173 0.22 6.36 11.25
C TYR A 173 0.72 7.60 10.50
N GLN A 174 -0.20 8.41 9.98
CA GLN A 174 0.14 9.66 9.29
C GLN A 174 0.74 10.68 10.25
N PHE A 175 0.25 10.75 11.49
CA PHE A 175 0.83 11.58 12.56
C PHE A 175 2.31 11.28 12.77
N THR A 176 2.68 10.01 12.92
CA THR A 176 4.06 9.59 13.17
C THR A 176 4.99 9.99 12.01
N LEU A 177 4.50 9.90 10.77
CA LEU A 177 5.24 10.30 9.57
C LEU A 177 5.46 11.82 9.49
N ASP A 178 4.40 12.59 9.73
CA ASP A 178 4.46 14.05 9.64
C ASP A 178 5.22 14.66 10.81
N LEU A 179 5.04 14.11 12.01
CA LEU A 179 5.80 14.52 13.20
C LEU A 179 7.30 14.29 13.00
N GLY A 180 7.72 13.12 12.49
CA GLY A 180 9.14 12.87 12.21
C GLY A 180 9.74 13.85 11.18
N ARG A 181 8.95 14.27 10.19
CA ARG A 181 9.37 15.28 9.20
C ARG A 181 9.50 16.67 9.85
N GLU A 182 8.51 17.08 10.63
CA GLU A 182 8.51 18.39 11.28
C GLU A 182 9.57 18.48 12.39
N MET A 183 9.83 17.42 13.17
CA MET A 183 10.94 17.37 14.13
C MET A 183 12.29 17.56 13.42
N THR A 184 12.53 16.80 12.35
CA THR A 184 13.76 16.94 11.54
C THR A 184 13.90 18.36 10.97
N ARG A 185 12.79 18.99 10.59
CA ARG A 185 12.76 20.35 10.08
C ARG A 185 13.04 21.38 11.17
N ALA A 186 12.39 21.24 12.33
CA ALA A 186 12.54 22.10 13.50
C ALA A 186 13.99 22.10 13.99
N GLU A 187 14.63 20.92 14.06
CA GLU A 187 16.05 20.80 14.41
C GLU A 187 16.97 21.50 13.40
N ARG A 188 16.70 21.35 12.09
CA ARG A 188 17.52 21.96 11.03
C ARG A 188 17.40 23.49 10.99
N LEU A 189 16.21 24.01 11.28
CA LEU A 189 15.92 25.44 11.22
C LEU A 189 16.06 26.14 12.58
N MET A 190 16.36 25.38 13.64
CA MET A 190 16.30 25.85 15.03
C MET A 190 14.96 26.54 15.34
N ASP A 191 13.87 25.93 14.89
CA ASP A 191 12.51 26.42 15.01
C ASP A 191 11.77 25.67 16.12
N GLU A 192 10.78 26.31 16.73
CA GLU A 192 9.99 25.68 17.79
C GLU A 192 8.84 24.84 17.21
N LEU A 193 8.57 23.70 17.84
CA LEU A 193 7.47 22.81 17.48
C LEU A 193 6.65 22.47 18.72
N TYR A 194 5.35 22.75 18.65
CA TYR A 194 4.40 22.42 19.70
C TYR A 194 3.32 21.47 19.18
N LEU A 195 2.84 20.64 20.12
CA LEU A 195 1.73 19.73 19.95
C LEU A 195 0.67 20.06 20.99
N VAL A 196 -0.58 20.11 20.55
CA VAL A 196 -1.73 20.26 21.45
C VAL A 196 -2.50 18.95 21.49
N GLY A 197 -2.54 18.32 22.65
CA GLY A 197 -3.34 17.13 22.93
C GLY A 197 -4.73 17.52 23.42
N VAL A 198 -5.73 16.80 22.95
CA VAL A 198 -7.16 16.97 23.26
C VAL A 198 -7.74 15.59 23.56
N ARG A 199 -8.22 15.37 24.78
CA ARG A 199 -8.87 14.11 25.16
C ARG A 199 -10.39 14.22 25.10
N PRO A 200 -11.10 13.33 24.39
CA PRO A 200 -12.56 13.33 24.42
C PRO A 200 -13.10 13.02 25.83
N PRO A 201 -14.29 13.52 26.20
CA PRO A 201 -14.88 13.26 27.51
C PRO A 201 -15.13 11.76 27.75
N GLN A 202 -14.65 11.22 28.86
CA GLN A 202 -14.79 9.79 29.19
C GLN A 202 -16.25 9.32 29.27
N ILE A 203 -17.18 10.22 29.59
CA ILE A 203 -18.64 9.97 29.62
C ILE A 203 -19.14 9.46 28.26
N TRP A 204 -18.46 9.79 27.17
CA TRP A 204 -18.85 9.33 25.84
C TRP A 204 -18.64 7.83 25.63
N ASN A 205 -17.74 7.19 26.39
CA ASN A 205 -17.48 5.75 26.28
C ASN A 205 -18.69 4.89 26.69
N ASP A 206 -19.60 5.45 27.49
CA ASP A 206 -20.83 4.78 27.92
C ASP A 206 -21.97 4.88 26.89
N LEU A 207 -21.75 5.60 25.78
CA LEU A 207 -22.73 5.76 24.70
C LEU A 207 -22.74 4.53 23.77
N GLY A 208 -23.82 4.38 23.01
CA GLY A 208 -23.86 3.43 21.90
C GLY A 208 -22.83 3.80 20.82
N ALA A 209 -22.35 2.80 20.08
CA ALA A 209 -21.29 2.96 19.07
C ALA A 209 -21.59 4.10 18.06
N ASP A 210 -22.81 4.16 17.54
CA ASP A 210 -23.20 5.19 16.55
C ASP A 210 -23.20 6.61 17.14
N ASP A 211 -23.66 6.77 18.39
CA ASP A 211 -23.70 8.07 19.07
C ASP A 211 -22.29 8.52 19.46
N TYR A 212 -21.43 7.59 19.89
CA TYR A 212 -20.01 7.86 20.17
C TYR A 212 -19.29 8.38 18.93
N GLU A 213 -19.42 7.68 17.80
CA GLU A 213 -18.82 8.06 16.53
C GLU A 213 -19.32 9.43 16.04
N ARG A 214 -20.62 9.71 16.21
CA ARG A 214 -21.20 11.01 15.84
C ARG A 214 -20.61 12.16 16.67
N ARG A 215 -20.42 11.97 17.97
CA ARG A 215 -19.81 12.98 18.85
C ARG A 215 -18.33 13.20 18.56
N LEU A 216 -17.58 12.13 18.27
CA LEU A 216 -16.20 12.23 17.83
C LEU A 216 -16.06 12.99 16.51
N ASN A 217 -16.92 12.69 15.52
CA ASN A 217 -16.92 13.40 14.25
C ASN A 217 -17.25 14.90 14.45
N TYR A 218 -18.21 15.21 15.32
CA TYR A 218 -18.50 16.59 15.68
C TYR A 218 -17.30 17.30 16.32
N LEU A 219 -16.64 16.68 17.29
CA LEU A 219 -15.43 17.23 17.94
C LEU A 219 -14.33 17.47 16.91
N ALA A 220 -14.05 16.49 16.05
CA ALA A 220 -13.06 16.61 14.98
C ALA A 220 -13.39 17.78 14.03
N GLY A 221 -14.67 17.98 13.69
CA GLY A 221 -15.13 19.11 12.89
C GLY A 221 -14.87 20.46 13.56
N GLN A 222 -15.13 20.58 14.87
CA GLN A 222 -14.84 21.79 15.65
C GLN A 222 -13.34 22.08 15.70
N LEU A 223 -12.51 21.07 16.02
CA LEU A 223 -11.06 21.22 16.03
C LEU A 223 -10.55 21.65 14.66
N ARG A 224 -11.03 21.04 13.58
CA ARG A 224 -10.62 21.37 12.21
C ARG A 224 -10.97 22.80 11.80
N SER A 225 -12.10 23.34 12.28
CA SER A 225 -12.49 24.72 12.01
C SER A 225 -11.55 25.76 12.65
N CYS A 226 -10.83 25.37 13.72
CA CYS A 226 -9.92 26.24 14.44
C CYS A 226 -8.54 26.36 13.77
N LEU A 227 -8.14 25.32 13.02
CA LEU A 227 -6.79 25.14 12.44
C LEU A 227 -6.44 26.17 11.37
N LYS A 228 -5.18 26.61 11.36
CA LYS A 228 -4.60 27.36 10.22
C LYS A 228 -4.27 26.40 9.07
N LYS A 229 -3.95 26.94 7.89
CA LYS A 229 -3.57 26.13 6.71
C LYS A 229 -2.33 25.24 6.93
N THR A 230 -1.46 25.63 7.86
CA THR A 230 -0.23 24.92 8.22
C THR A 230 -0.45 23.85 9.28
N ASP A 231 -1.55 23.94 10.03
CA ASP A 231 -1.80 23.09 11.18
C ASP A 231 -2.55 21.85 10.73
N THR A 232 -2.29 20.73 11.40
CA THR A 232 -2.87 19.43 11.05
C THR A 232 -3.44 18.76 12.29
N CYS A 233 -4.54 18.03 12.11
CA CYS A 233 -5.24 17.33 13.18
C CYS A 233 -5.19 15.83 12.94
N TYR A 234 -4.91 15.10 14.01
CA TYR A 234 -4.73 13.66 14.04
C TYR A 234 -5.59 13.04 15.13
N ARG A 235 -6.13 11.84 14.88
CA ARG A 235 -6.74 10.96 15.88
C ARG A 235 -5.79 9.80 16.16
N LEU A 236 -5.45 9.60 17.43
CA LEU A 236 -4.64 8.49 17.91
C LEU A 236 -5.48 7.22 18.07
N ASP A 237 -4.83 6.06 18.14
CA ASP A 237 -5.47 4.77 18.39
C ASP A 237 -6.12 4.71 19.79
N SER A 238 -5.79 5.66 20.68
CA SER A 238 -6.43 5.85 22.00
C SER A 238 -7.70 6.71 21.98
N ASP A 239 -8.16 7.13 20.79
CA ASP A 239 -9.22 8.13 20.55
C ASP A 239 -8.89 9.56 20.99
N ASP A 240 -7.68 9.79 21.50
CA ASP A 240 -7.17 11.13 21.77
C ASP A 240 -6.86 11.87 20.45
N PHE A 241 -7.11 13.17 20.42
CA PHE A 241 -6.78 14.02 19.29
C PHE A 241 -5.47 14.77 19.54
N VAL A 242 -4.66 14.92 18.50
CA VAL A 242 -3.42 15.70 18.53
C VAL A 242 -3.43 16.70 17.38
N LEU A 243 -3.15 17.96 17.72
CA LEU A 243 -3.01 19.05 16.77
C LEU A 243 -1.52 19.39 16.67
N LEU A 244 -0.96 19.23 15.47
CA LEU A 244 0.40 19.59 15.13
C LEU A 244 0.38 21.03 14.62
N THR A 245 1.07 21.93 15.32
CA THR A 245 1.15 23.37 14.99
C THR A 245 2.59 23.74 14.64
N PRO A 246 3.00 23.64 13.37
CA PRO A 246 4.33 24.03 12.93
C PRO A 246 4.55 25.55 13.09
N HIS A 247 5.80 25.99 13.29
CA HIS A 247 6.18 27.40 13.37
C HIS A 247 5.44 28.23 14.44
N SER A 248 4.94 27.59 15.50
CA SER A 248 4.20 28.29 16.54
C SER A 248 5.09 28.51 17.74
N SER A 249 5.05 29.69 18.33
CA SER A 249 5.66 29.96 19.64
C SER A 249 4.75 29.43 20.77
N ALA A 250 5.29 29.37 21.98
CA ALA A 250 4.49 29.04 23.17
C ALA A 250 3.25 29.95 23.31
N GLU A 251 3.42 31.26 23.09
CA GLU A 251 2.35 32.25 23.19
C GLU A 251 1.28 32.05 22.10
N GLU A 252 1.70 31.80 20.86
CA GLU A 252 0.76 31.52 19.76
C GLU A 252 -0.05 30.24 20.01
N THR A 253 0.60 29.23 20.59
CA THR A 253 -0.05 27.97 20.95
C THR A 253 -1.09 28.17 22.06
N ASP A 254 -0.80 29.03 23.04
CA ASP A 254 -1.76 29.37 24.12
C ASP A 254 -2.96 30.15 23.60
N VAL A 255 -2.74 31.09 22.68
CA VAL A 255 -3.82 31.80 21.99
C VAL A 255 -4.67 30.84 21.17
N PHE A 256 -4.03 29.89 20.47
CA PHE A 256 -4.73 28.85 19.72
C PHE A 256 -5.57 27.95 20.63
N MET A 257 -5.02 27.48 21.75
CA MET A 257 -5.76 26.70 22.75
C MET A 257 -6.95 27.48 23.31
N THR A 258 -6.78 28.78 23.57
CA THR A 258 -7.88 29.65 24.04
C THR A 258 -8.98 29.74 22.98
N LYS A 259 -8.62 29.93 21.72
CA LYS A 259 -9.57 29.94 20.59
C LYS A 259 -10.33 28.62 20.47
N VAL A 260 -9.64 27.48 20.58
CA VAL A 260 -10.27 26.16 20.58
C VAL A 260 -11.27 26.05 21.74
N SER A 261 -10.89 26.49 22.95
CA SER A 261 -11.79 26.46 24.11
C SER A 261 -13.03 27.33 23.92
N GLU A 262 -12.90 28.50 23.27
CA GLU A 262 -14.02 29.40 22.98
C GLU A 262 -15.01 28.79 21.98
N VAL A 263 -14.49 28.13 20.93
CA VAL A 263 -15.32 27.41 19.96
C VAL A 263 -16.03 26.23 20.62
N LEU A 264 -15.34 25.46 21.45
CA LEU A 264 -15.93 24.35 22.20
C LEU A 264 -16.93 24.80 23.26
N ALA A 265 -16.79 26.01 23.83
CA ALA A 265 -17.75 26.57 24.77
C ALA A 265 -19.15 26.78 24.14
N HIS A 266 -19.20 27.10 22.84
CA HIS A 266 -20.43 27.29 22.08
C HIS A 266 -20.95 26.02 21.40
N SER A 267 -20.36 24.86 21.73
CA SER A 267 -20.74 23.60 21.10
C SER A 267 -22.09 23.05 21.59
N GLU A 268 -22.69 22.17 20.79
CA GLU A 268 -23.96 21.50 21.08
C GLU A 268 -23.88 20.59 22.33
N TYR A 269 -22.69 20.09 22.65
CA TYR A 269 -22.45 19.16 23.74
C TYR A 269 -21.82 19.86 24.94
N SER A 270 -22.56 19.97 26.05
CA SER A 270 -22.11 20.60 27.29
C SER A 270 -20.81 20.02 27.87
N GLU A 271 -20.53 18.74 27.58
CA GLU A 271 -19.35 18.01 28.02
C GLU A 271 -18.06 18.56 27.37
N LEU A 272 -18.16 19.15 26.18
CA LEU A 272 -17.02 19.76 25.47
C LEU A 272 -16.60 21.10 26.09
N GLN A 273 -17.48 21.77 26.83
CA GLN A 273 -17.19 23.06 27.47
C GLN A 273 -16.14 22.95 28.59
N ARG A 274 -15.94 21.75 29.13
CA ARG A 274 -14.96 21.46 30.19
C ARG A 274 -13.79 20.62 29.68
N LEU A 275 -13.65 20.52 28.35
CA LEU A 275 -12.62 19.71 27.75
C LEU A 275 -11.24 20.30 28.06
N LYS A 276 -10.38 19.46 28.62
CA LYS A 276 -9.04 19.88 28.98
C LYS A 276 -8.08 19.59 27.82
N MET A 277 -7.13 20.48 27.65
CA MET A 277 -6.13 20.44 26.59
C MET A 277 -4.75 20.56 27.21
N CYS A 278 -3.77 19.85 26.66
CA CYS A 278 -2.38 19.95 27.08
C CYS A 278 -1.50 20.39 25.91
N ARG A 279 -0.44 21.14 26.19
CA ARG A 279 0.61 21.44 25.20
C ARG A 279 1.89 20.69 25.53
N THR A 280 2.59 20.22 24.52
CA THR A 280 3.92 19.60 24.64
C THR A 280 4.85 20.23 23.62
N SER A 281 6.04 20.66 24.04
CA SER A 281 7.08 21.15 23.14
C SER A 281 8.05 20.03 22.75
N HIS A 282 8.56 20.12 21.52
CA HIS A 282 9.65 19.30 21.04
C HIS A 282 10.97 19.72 21.68
N VAL A 283 11.75 18.75 22.16
CA VAL A 283 13.14 18.97 22.58
C VAL A 283 14.07 18.34 21.54
N PRO A 284 15.10 19.07 21.06
CA PRO A 284 16.04 18.55 20.07
C PRO A 284 16.69 17.22 20.50
N GLY A 285 16.71 16.23 19.61
CA GLY A 285 17.23 14.89 19.87
C GLY A 285 16.24 13.90 20.47
N GLU A 286 14.98 14.28 20.71
CA GLU A 286 13.90 13.33 21.04
C GLU A 286 13.52 12.47 19.81
N GLU A 287 13.27 11.18 20.03
CA GLU A 287 12.68 10.31 19.00
C GLU A 287 11.16 10.51 18.93
N VAL A 288 10.56 10.22 17.77
CA VAL A 288 9.11 10.38 17.53
C VAL A 288 8.30 9.61 18.58
N ASP A 289 8.67 8.36 18.87
CA ASP A 289 7.97 7.50 19.83
C ASP A 289 7.98 8.09 21.25
N ALA A 290 9.08 8.73 21.65
CA ALA A 290 9.18 9.40 22.95
C ALA A 290 8.23 10.60 23.04
N MET A 291 8.07 11.36 21.95
CA MET A 291 7.17 12.50 21.90
C MET A 291 5.70 12.08 21.93
N VAL A 292 5.34 10.99 21.24
CA VAL A 292 3.99 10.39 21.32
C VAL A 292 3.67 9.97 22.75
N GLN A 293 4.61 9.29 23.42
CA GLN A 293 4.44 8.87 24.82
C GLN A 293 4.27 10.07 25.76
N LYS A 294 5.07 11.11 25.59
CA LYS A 294 5.03 12.34 26.40
C LYS A 294 3.69 13.07 26.31
N ILE A 295 3.08 13.12 25.12
CA ILE A 295 1.72 13.66 24.95
C ILE A 295 0.69 12.80 25.67
N GLY A 296 0.77 11.47 25.51
CA GLY A 296 -0.14 10.54 26.19
C GLY A 296 -0.08 10.66 27.71
N GLU A 297 1.12 10.80 28.28
CA GLU A 297 1.33 11.05 29.70
C GLU A 297 0.78 12.42 30.14
N SER A 298 1.01 13.46 29.33
CA SER A 298 0.48 14.80 29.60
C SER A 298 -1.06 14.84 29.57
N LEU A 299 -1.68 14.08 28.67
CA LEU A 299 -3.14 13.92 28.62
C LEU A 299 -3.70 13.12 29.80
N ASN A 300 -2.93 12.20 30.37
CA ASN A 300 -3.33 11.44 31.57
C ASN A 300 -3.22 12.28 32.85
N ALA A 301 -2.31 13.25 32.89
CA ALA A 301 -2.10 14.13 34.04
C ALA A 301 -3.16 15.24 34.16
N VAL A 302 -3.92 15.47 33.09
CA VAL A 302 -4.87 16.57 32.93
C VAL A 302 -6.29 16.09 33.15
#